data_AF-A0A949T7G0-F1
#
_entry.id   AF-A0A949T7G0-F1
#
_cell.length_a   1.000
_cell.length_b   1.000
_cell.length_c   1.000
_cell.angle_alpha   90.00
_cell.angle_beta   90.00
_cell.angle_gamma   90.00
#
_symmetry.space_group_name_H-M   'P 1'
#
loop_
_entity.id
_entity.type
_entity.pdbx_description
1 polymer ?
#
loop_
_entity_poly.entity_id
_entity_poly.type
_entity_poly.pdbx_seq_one_letter_code
_entity_poly.pdbx_strand_id
1 'polypeptide(L)'
;MNKKPFVFLIASILIGIALSSLTNQAEAENEVQTAETPEFINVQDGDNIQLQGDGKPFKPADIKQSDKPSDDRAIFAEDNRRPMLSRDYPWAAIGRIEGVKAEGKEKVSYHCTGSLITEDIVLTNAHCVVDPYTHEVSKEIKFRPNLINGSSKDDNDTAVVKKIIAGTNFKEANPSKNDWAVVKIDKPLGKKYGHFGWVSLPTSTMLKHPKKFRMIGYSRDFPTSETLKAFPYLKAGEGLTAGVHDGCSILKEENGSLSHDCDTTGGSSGDPIVAQIKGKYYIIALNNAERFDMYGKPIDNRAVKVSFLDRLFGRR
;
A
#
# COMPACT_ATOMS: atom_id res chain seq x y z
N MET A 1 -44.48 58.12 -12.34
CA MET A 1 -45.53 58.54 -11.38
C MET A 1 -45.64 57.45 -10.33
N ASN A 2 -45.05 57.65 -9.14
CA ASN A 2 -45.76 57.87 -7.86
C ASN A 2 -46.84 56.80 -7.60
N LYS A 3 -46.78 56.03 -6.50
CA LYS A 3 -46.76 56.50 -5.11
C LYS A 3 -46.15 55.48 -4.13
N LYS A 4 -45.33 55.98 -3.19
CA LYS A 4 -45.07 55.47 -1.83
C LYS A 4 -46.30 55.75 -0.92
N PRO A 5 -46.22 55.58 0.42
CA PRO A 5 -45.93 54.41 1.26
C PRO A 5 -47.07 54.23 2.31
N PHE A 6 -46.98 53.28 3.24
CA PHE A 6 -47.62 53.44 4.56
C PHE A 6 -46.83 52.69 5.64
N VAL A 7 -46.46 53.40 6.70
CA VAL A 7 -45.89 52.92 7.96
C VAL A 7 -46.95 53.18 9.01
N PHE A 8 -47.20 52.23 9.92
CA PHE A 8 -47.82 52.52 11.22
C PHE A 8 -47.19 51.69 12.35
N LEU A 9 -47.17 52.35 13.51
CA LEU A 9 -46.47 52.05 14.77
C LEU A 9 -47.06 50.90 15.61
N ILE A 10 -46.15 50.19 16.28
CA ILE A 10 -46.07 49.77 17.71
C ILE A 10 -47.35 49.83 18.58
N ALA A 11 -47.66 48.71 19.26
CA ALA A 11 -48.03 48.65 20.69
C ALA A 11 -47.96 47.19 21.22
N SER A 12 -47.74 47.06 22.53
CA SER A 12 -47.14 45.91 23.23
C SER A 12 -48.16 45.12 24.09
N ILE A 13 -47.65 44.07 24.78
CA ILE A 13 -48.16 43.36 25.99
C ILE A 13 -49.30 42.32 25.70
N LEU A 14 -49.34 41.05 26.18
CA LEU A 14 -49.04 40.45 27.50
C LEU A 14 -48.83 38.92 27.45
N ILE A 15 -48.31 38.45 28.59
CA ILE A 15 -47.80 37.14 29.01
C ILE A 15 -48.82 35.99 28.96
N GLY A 16 -48.35 34.79 28.61
CA GLY A 16 -48.99 33.51 28.94
C GLY A 16 -47.93 32.41 29.11
N ILE A 17 -47.61 32.06 30.35
CA ILE A 17 -46.78 30.92 30.72
C ILE A 17 -47.69 29.70 30.83
N ALA A 18 -47.36 28.61 30.13
CA ALA A 18 -47.85 27.27 30.45
C ALA A 18 -46.68 26.28 30.35
N LEU A 19 -46.36 25.65 31.48
CA LEU A 19 -45.33 24.63 31.67
C LEU A 19 -45.78 23.24 31.20
N SER A 20 -44.78 22.37 31.02
CA SER A 20 -44.77 20.90 30.88
C SER A 20 -45.01 20.38 29.45
N SER A 21 -44.17 19.52 28.87
CA SER A 21 -43.33 18.46 29.44
C SER A 21 -42.04 18.27 28.62
N LEU A 22 -40.91 18.15 29.32
CA LEU A 22 -39.61 17.77 28.76
C LEU A 22 -39.60 16.24 28.62
N THR A 23 -39.70 15.75 27.39
CA THR A 23 -39.25 14.39 27.06
C THR A 23 -37.74 14.42 26.87
N ASN A 24 -37.00 13.86 27.83
CA ASN A 24 -35.59 13.55 27.66
C ASN A 24 -35.45 12.44 26.61
N GLN A 25 -35.25 12.81 25.34
CA GLN A 25 -34.57 11.93 24.41
C GLN A 25 -33.07 12.20 24.60
N ALA A 26 -32.39 11.27 25.26
CA ALA A 26 -30.95 11.18 25.18
C ALA A 26 -30.62 10.87 23.71
N GLU A 27 -30.16 11.89 22.98
CA GLU A 27 -29.44 11.67 21.73
C GLU A 27 -28.18 10.88 22.08
N ALA A 28 -28.16 9.62 21.68
CA ALA A 28 -26.92 8.87 21.63
C ALA A 28 -26.03 9.58 20.59
N GLU A 29 -25.13 10.44 21.07
CA GLU A 29 -23.99 10.90 20.30
C GLU A 29 -23.22 9.66 19.86
N ASN A 30 -23.43 9.28 18.60
CA ASN A 30 -22.55 8.37 17.90
C ASN A 30 -21.19 9.09 17.89
N GLU A 31 -20.28 8.70 18.78
CA GLU A 31 -18.87 9.09 18.68
C GLU A 31 -18.39 8.67 17.29
N VAL A 32 -18.34 9.63 16.38
CA VAL A 32 -17.58 9.50 15.14
C VAL A 32 -16.15 9.36 15.61
N GLN A 33 -15.69 8.11 15.70
CA GLN A 33 -14.30 7.79 16.03
C GLN A 33 -13.44 8.48 14.98
N THR A 34 -12.91 9.66 15.32
CA THR A 34 -12.04 10.41 14.42
C THR A 34 -10.82 9.55 14.21
N ALA A 35 -10.66 9.04 12.98
CA ALA A 35 -9.52 8.21 12.63
C ALA A 35 -8.24 9.01 12.96
N GLU A 36 -7.48 8.51 13.91
CA GLU A 36 -6.26 9.17 14.37
C GLU A 36 -5.19 9.08 13.27
N THR A 37 -4.60 10.23 12.94
CA THR A 37 -3.43 10.29 12.06
C THR A 37 -2.30 9.42 12.65
N PRO A 38 -1.66 8.53 11.85
CA PRO A 38 -0.58 7.70 12.34
C PRO A 38 0.60 8.53 12.89
N GLU A 39 1.27 8.00 13.92
CA GLU A 39 2.56 8.55 14.36
C GLU A 39 3.56 8.46 13.19
N PHE A 40 4.24 9.56 12.86
CA PHE A 40 5.19 9.60 11.74
C PHE A 40 6.62 9.90 12.18
N ILE A 41 7.56 9.07 11.74
CA ILE A 41 8.99 9.24 11.94
C ILE A 41 9.67 9.26 10.57
N ASN A 42 10.34 10.36 10.25
CA ASN A 42 11.22 10.46 9.09
C ASN A 42 12.65 10.15 9.51
N VAL A 43 13.21 9.07 8.96
CA VAL A 43 14.53 8.56 9.30
C VAL A 43 15.60 9.26 8.48
N GLN A 44 16.59 9.85 9.15
CA GLN A 44 17.80 10.39 8.55
C GLN A 44 18.98 9.44 8.72
N ASP A 45 20.01 9.61 7.89
CA ASP A 45 21.25 8.84 8.01
C ASP A 45 21.89 9.08 9.38
N GLY A 46 21.93 8.06 10.24
CA GLY A 46 22.47 8.11 11.60
C GLY A 46 21.45 7.89 12.72
N ASP A 47 20.16 7.88 12.41
CA ASP A 47 19.11 7.62 13.39
C ASP A 47 19.15 6.17 13.91
N ASN A 48 19.05 6.00 15.23
CA ASN A 48 19.06 4.69 15.88
C ASN A 48 17.63 4.19 16.15
N ILE A 49 16.98 3.67 15.11
CA ILE A 49 15.69 2.98 15.22
C ILE A 49 15.94 1.47 15.23
N GLN A 50 15.41 0.78 16.24
CA GLN A 50 15.49 -0.68 16.36
C GLN A 50 14.10 -1.29 16.46
N LEU A 51 13.66 -1.86 15.34
CA LEU A 51 12.43 -2.65 15.23
C LEU A 51 12.72 -4.11 15.56
N GLN A 52 11.71 -4.83 16.04
CA GLN A 52 11.84 -6.26 16.35
C GLN A 52 11.53 -7.13 15.14
N GLY A 53 12.43 -8.04 14.82
CA GLY A 53 12.29 -9.01 13.73
C GLY A 53 13.64 -9.61 13.35
N ASP A 54 13.68 -10.87 12.95
CA ASP A 54 14.91 -11.56 12.54
C ASP A 54 15.13 -11.54 11.01
N GLY A 55 14.16 -10.97 10.29
CA GLY A 55 14.04 -10.87 8.84
C GLY A 55 14.15 -12.18 8.08
N LYS A 56 13.76 -13.28 8.74
CA LYS A 56 13.48 -14.55 8.08
C LYS A 56 12.01 -14.62 7.67
N PRO A 57 11.69 -15.34 6.60
CA PRO A 57 10.31 -15.61 6.23
C PRO A 57 9.63 -16.53 7.24
N PHE A 58 8.36 -16.28 7.48
CA PHE A 58 7.50 -17.08 8.35
C PHE A 58 6.24 -17.50 7.61
N LYS A 59 5.92 -18.79 7.70
CA LYS A 59 4.67 -19.39 7.23
C LYS A 59 3.92 -19.99 8.43
N PRO A 60 2.70 -19.52 8.72
CA PRO A 60 1.81 -20.12 9.72
C PRO A 60 1.55 -21.60 9.42
N ALA A 61 1.28 -22.40 10.46
CA ALA A 61 0.98 -23.82 10.31
C ALA A 61 -0.31 -24.04 9.49
N ASP A 62 -1.30 -23.17 9.68
CA ASP A 62 -2.67 -23.32 9.16
C ASP A 62 -2.84 -22.87 7.70
N ILE A 63 -1.79 -22.32 7.08
CA ILE A 63 -1.80 -21.97 5.66
C ILE A 63 -0.82 -22.85 4.90
N LYS A 64 -1.22 -23.31 3.71
CA LYS A 64 -0.33 -24.07 2.84
C LYS A 64 0.71 -23.14 2.23
N GLN A 65 1.75 -23.73 1.64
CA GLN A 65 2.66 -23.03 0.75
C GLN A 65 2.31 -23.41 -0.68
N SER A 66 2.22 -22.41 -1.56
CA SER A 66 2.06 -22.62 -3.00
C SER A 66 3.08 -21.76 -3.74
N ASP A 67 3.84 -22.39 -4.62
CA ASP A 67 4.76 -21.66 -5.50
C ASP A 67 4.05 -21.02 -6.71
N LYS A 68 2.74 -21.26 -6.85
CA LYS A 68 1.90 -20.73 -7.92
C LYS A 68 0.92 -19.68 -7.38
N PRO A 69 0.82 -18.50 -8.00
CA PRO A 69 -0.15 -17.48 -7.62
C PRO A 69 -1.59 -17.85 -8.03
N SER A 70 -1.76 -18.78 -8.98
CA SER A 70 -3.02 -19.33 -9.45
C SER A 70 -2.81 -20.75 -10.01
N ASP A 71 -3.86 -21.58 -9.98
CA ASP A 71 -3.80 -22.95 -10.53
C ASP A 71 -3.82 -22.96 -12.07
N ASP A 72 -4.49 -21.99 -12.68
CA ASP A 72 -4.62 -21.85 -14.11
C ASP A 72 -3.43 -21.12 -14.73
N ARG A 73 -2.87 -21.69 -15.81
CA ARG A 73 -1.92 -20.98 -16.67
C ARG A 73 -2.66 -20.36 -17.84
N ALA A 74 -2.83 -19.05 -17.79
CA ALA A 74 -3.10 -18.23 -18.97
C ALA A 74 -1.86 -17.39 -19.27
N ILE A 75 -1.46 -17.33 -20.55
CA ILE A 75 -0.43 -16.41 -21.05
C ILE A 75 -1.20 -15.26 -21.71
N PHE A 76 -1.05 -14.06 -21.20
CA PHE A 76 -1.63 -12.85 -21.78
C PHE A 76 -0.56 -12.18 -22.64
N ALA A 77 -0.95 -11.61 -23.78
CA ALA A 77 -0.04 -11.27 -24.88
C ALA A 77 1.12 -10.34 -24.48
N GLU A 78 0.89 -9.01 -24.41
CA GLU A 78 1.93 -8.03 -24.06
C GLU A 78 2.14 -7.89 -22.55
N ASP A 79 1.13 -8.24 -21.74
CA ASP A 79 1.18 -8.21 -20.28
C ASP A 79 1.48 -9.60 -19.73
N ASN A 80 2.60 -9.78 -19.03
CA ASN A 80 3.01 -11.08 -18.49
C ASN A 80 2.46 -11.34 -17.08
N ARG A 81 1.61 -10.46 -16.54
CA ARG A 81 1.04 -10.61 -15.20
C ARG A 81 -0.04 -11.67 -15.19
N ARG A 82 -0.02 -12.51 -14.15
CA ARG A 82 -1.08 -13.48 -13.82
C ARG A 82 -1.81 -13.05 -12.55
N PRO A 83 -3.12 -13.30 -12.42
CA PRO A 83 -3.82 -12.90 -11.21
C PRO A 83 -3.36 -13.71 -10.00
N MET A 84 -3.18 -13.02 -8.88
CA MET A 84 -2.95 -13.63 -7.58
C MET A 84 -4.29 -14.14 -7.02
N LEU A 85 -4.57 -15.43 -7.22
CA LEU A 85 -5.79 -16.10 -6.79
C LEU A 85 -5.58 -17.00 -5.57
N SER A 86 -4.33 -17.33 -5.26
CA SER A 86 -3.95 -18.17 -4.14
C SER A 86 -4.08 -17.44 -2.79
N ARG A 87 -4.69 -18.13 -1.83
CA ARG A 87 -4.75 -17.75 -0.40
C ARG A 87 -3.59 -18.32 0.42
N ASP A 88 -2.70 -19.07 -0.22
CA ASP A 88 -1.54 -19.72 0.40
C ASP A 88 -0.32 -18.79 0.50
N TYR A 89 0.61 -19.14 1.36
CA TYR A 89 1.92 -18.48 1.43
C TYR A 89 2.72 -18.74 0.14
N PRO A 90 3.43 -17.75 -0.43
CA PRO A 90 3.70 -16.41 0.13
C PRO A 90 2.66 -15.34 -0.24
N TRP A 91 1.75 -15.63 -1.17
CA TRP A 91 0.78 -14.69 -1.73
C TRP A 91 -0.14 -14.06 -0.68
N ALA A 92 -0.46 -14.86 0.34
CA ALA A 92 -1.19 -14.43 1.54
C ALA A 92 -0.59 -13.19 2.23
N ALA A 93 0.73 -13.01 2.20
CA ALA A 93 1.43 -11.96 2.91
C ALA A 93 1.50 -10.61 2.16
N ILE A 94 0.98 -10.55 0.93
CA ILE A 94 0.84 -9.32 0.14
C ILE A 94 -0.53 -8.72 0.39
N GLY A 95 -0.63 -7.39 0.49
CA GLY A 95 -1.91 -6.71 0.64
C GLY A 95 -1.93 -5.34 -0.01
N ARG A 96 -3.14 -4.77 -0.07
CA ARG A 96 -3.40 -3.46 -0.63
C ARG A 96 -3.29 -2.42 0.49
N ILE A 97 -2.48 -1.39 0.26
CA ILE A 97 -2.46 -0.18 1.09
C ILE A 97 -3.49 0.78 0.50
N GLU A 98 -4.38 1.29 1.34
CA GLU A 98 -5.43 2.22 0.96
C GLU A 98 -5.29 3.48 1.80
N GLY A 99 -5.27 4.64 1.15
CA GLY A 99 -5.15 5.91 1.87
C GLY A 99 -6.00 7.01 1.26
N VAL A 100 -6.10 8.11 1.98
CA VAL A 100 -6.82 9.31 1.56
C VAL A 100 -5.89 10.52 1.61
N LYS A 101 -5.84 11.27 0.50
CA LYS A 101 -5.14 12.56 0.40
C LYS A 101 -6.15 13.69 0.36
N ALA A 102 -5.75 14.85 0.90
CA ALA A 102 -6.50 16.08 0.73
C ALA A 102 -6.05 16.75 -0.57
N GLU A 103 -7.00 17.02 -1.46
CA GLU A 103 -6.77 17.81 -2.67
C GLU A 103 -7.71 19.03 -2.62
N GLY A 104 -7.18 20.15 -2.12
CA GLY A 104 -8.00 21.32 -1.80
C GLY A 104 -9.04 21.01 -0.71
N LYS A 105 -10.33 21.03 -1.07
CA LYS A 105 -11.45 20.67 -0.17
C LYS A 105 -11.92 19.22 -0.35
N GLU A 106 -11.43 18.51 -1.36
CA GLU A 106 -11.88 17.16 -1.68
C GLU A 106 -10.94 16.10 -1.08
N LYS A 107 -11.52 14.94 -0.76
CA LYS A 107 -10.78 13.76 -0.29
C LYS A 107 -10.66 12.78 -1.46
N VAL A 108 -9.43 12.52 -1.91
CA VAL A 108 -9.16 11.57 -2.99
C VAL A 108 -8.55 10.30 -2.42
N SER A 109 -9.19 9.16 -2.67
CA SER A 109 -8.66 7.86 -2.29
C SER A 109 -7.57 7.42 -3.26
N TYR A 110 -6.49 6.87 -2.73
CA TYR A 110 -5.44 6.22 -3.52
C TYR A 110 -5.16 4.83 -2.96
N HIS A 111 -4.39 4.05 -3.71
CA HIS A 111 -3.85 2.80 -3.22
C HIS A 111 -2.43 2.55 -3.71
N CYS A 112 -1.77 1.68 -2.97
CA CYS A 112 -0.46 1.11 -3.19
C CYS A 112 -0.48 -0.38 -2.83
N THR A 113 0.67 -1.03 -2.92
CA THR A 113 0.90 -2.37 -2.39
C THR A 113 1.71 -2.30 -1.08
N GLY A 114 1.48 -3.28 -0.22
CA GLY A 114 2.29 -3.52 0.96
C GLY A 114 2.55 -5.01 1.18
N SER A 115 3.67 -5.32 1.85
CA SER A 115 4.05 -6.70 2.20
C SER A 115 4.29 -6.85 3.69
N LEU A 116 3.70 -7.86 4.32
CA LEU A 116 4.03 -8.20 5.70
C LEU A 116 5.49 -8.69 5.78
N ILE A 117 6.28 -8.06 6.65
CA ILE A 117 7.69 -8.42 6.91
C ILE A 117 7.95 -8.86 8.35
N THR A 118 6.99 -8.63 9.25
CA THR A 118 6.91 -9.19 10.60
C THR A 118 5.46 -9.55 10.94
N GLU A 119 5.16 -9.83 12.21
CA GLU A 119 3.80 -10.06 12.70
C GLU A 119 2.86 -8.87 12.44
N ASP A 120 3.35 -7.63 12.53
CA ASP A 120 2.54 -6.40 12.51
C ASP A 120 3.19 -5.23 11.75
N ILE A 121 4.25 -5.50 10.98
CA ILE A 121 4.92 -4.49 10.14
C ILE A 121 4.73 -4.83 8.67
N VAL A 122 4.29 -3.82 7.92
CA VAL A 122 4.13 -3.85 6.46
C VAL A 122 5.18 -2.95 5.81
N LEU A 123 5.86 -3.46 4.79
CA LEU A 123 6.78 -2.72 3.93
C LEU A 123 6.02 -2.11 2.74
N THR A 124 6.27 -0.84 2.42
CA THR A 124 5.73 -0.11 1.26
C THR A 124 6.66 1.08 0.89
N ASN A 125 6.30 1.93 -0.08
CA ASN A 125 7.06 3.15 -0.39
C ASN A 125 6.70 4.31 0.56
N ALA A 126 7.58 5.29 0.67
CA ALA A 126 7.31 6.50 1.43
C ALA A 126 6.24 7.37 0.74
N HIS A 127 6.22 7.44 -0.60
CA HIS A 127 5.20 8.23 -1.32
C HIS A 127 3.78 7.66 -1.19
N CYS A 128 3.66 6.42 -0.71
CA CYS A 128 2.39 5.77 -0.37
C CYS A 128 1.84 6.19 1.00
N VAL A 129 2.62 6.94 1.79
CA VAL A 129 2.22 7.34 3.15
C VAL A 129 2.46 8.83 3.42
N VAL A 130 3.38 9.46 2.68
CA VAL A 130 3.64 10.90 2.63
C VAL A 130 3.38 11.39 1.22
N ASP A 131 2.68 12.51 1.07
CA ASP A 131 2.51 13.13 -0.24
C ASP A 131 3.82 13.79 -0.70
N PRO A 132 4.35 13.45 -1.89
CA PRO A 132 5.63 13.99 -2.34
C PRO A 132 5.60 15.49 -2.69
N TYR A 133 4.42 16.08 -2.89
CA TYR A 133 4.26 17.49 -3.25
C TYR A 133 3.93 18.36 -2.04
N THR A 134 3.04 17.90 -1.15
CA THR A 134 2.67 18.67 0.04
C THR A 134 3.52 18.33 1.26
N HIS A 135 4.25 17.22 1.22
CA HIS A 135 5.01 16.65 2.35
C HIS A 135 4.14 16.25 3.54
N GLU A 136 2.82 16.19 3.36
CA GLU A 136 1.88 15.81 4.40
C GLU A 136 1.75 14.30 4.51
N VAL A 137 1.68 13.81 5.74
CA VAL A 137 1.39 12.41 6.04
C VAL A 137 -0.09 12.14 5.79
N SER A 138 -0.39 11.00 5.15
CA SER A 138 -1.77 10.57 4.92
C SER A 138 -2.48 10.31 6.25
N LYS A 139 -3.66 10.91 6.42
CA LYS A 139 -4.40 10.90 7.70
C LYS A 139 -5.00 9.55 8.03
N GLU A 140 -5.44 8.81 7.03
CA GLU A 140 -6.04 7.48 7.19
C GLU A 140 -5.37 6.54 6.22
N ILE A 141 -4.74 5.49 6.76
CA ILE A 141 -4.10 4.44 5.98
C ILE A 141 -4.54 3.09 6.51
N LYS A 142 -5.04 2.25 5.60
CA LYS A 142 -5.48 0.88 5.88
C LYS A 142 -4.65 -0.10 5.09
N PHE A 143 -4.45 -1.29 5.66
CA PHE A 143 -3.87 -2.43 4.98
C PHE A 143 -4.90 -3.55 4.88
N ARG A 144 -5.16 -4.02 3.66
CA ARG A 144 -6.07 -5.14 3.38
C ARG A 144 -5.26 -6.33 2.87
N PRO A 145 -5.02 -7.35 3.70
CA PRO A 145 -4.19 -8.49 3.30
C PRO A 145 -4.88 -9.32 2.23
N ASN A 146 -4.09 -9.80 1.28
CA ASN A 146 -4.47 -10.76 0.25
C ASN A 146 -5.83 -10.44 -0.38
N LEU A 147 -6.06 -9.20 -0.80
CA LEU A 147 -7.29 -8.80 -1.47
C LEU A 147 -7.38 -9.52 -2.83
N ILE A 148 -8.43 -10.31 -3.04
CA ILE A 148 -8.71 -11.03 -4.29
C ILE A 148 -10.18 -10.77 -4.64
N ASN A 149 -10.42 -10.27 -5.85
CA ASN A 149 -11.74 -9.88 -6.32
C ASN A 149 -12.47 -8.97 -5.30
N GLY A 150 -11.76 -8.00 -4.72
CA GLY A 150 -12.31 -7.04 -3.77
C GLY A 150 -12.46 -7.52 -2.31
N SER A 151 -12.09 -8.78 -2.02
CA SER A 151 -12.26 -9.37 -0.69
C SER A 151 -10.98 -10.03 -0.15
N SER A 152 -10.70 -9.77 1.12
CA SER A 152 -9.72 -10.54 1.91
C SER A 152 -10.30 -11.91 2.28
N LYS A 153 -9.50 -12.78 2.92
CA LYS A 153 -10.03 -14.07 3.41
C LYS A 153 -11.10 -13.88 4.50
N ASP A 154 -10.98 -12.81 5.27
CA ASP A 154 -11.87 -12.43 6.36
C ASP A 154 -12.01 -10.90 6.34
N ASP A 155 -13.24 -10.40 6.32
CA ASP A 155 -13.53 -8.96 6.21
C ASP A 155 -13.03 -8.18 7.44
N ASN A 156 -12.86 -8.87 8.58
CA ASN A 156 -12.29 -8.28 9.79
C ASN A 156 -10.77 -8.10 9.74
N ASP A 157 -10.09 -8.56 8.69
CA ASP A 157 -8.63 -8.47 8.59
C ASP A 157 -8.13 -7.15 7.99
N THR A 158 -9.01 -6.19 7.72
CA THR A 158 -8.57 -4.82 7.40
C THR A 158 -7.92 -4.19 8.64
N ALA A 159 -6.64 -3.86 8.55
CA ALA A 159 -5.88 -3.25 9.65
C ALA A 159 -5.65 -1.76 9.42
N VAL A 160 -5.60 -0.98 10.50
CA VAL A 160 -5.29 0.45 10.48
C VAL A 160 -3.81 0.64 10.78
N VAL A 161 -3.15 1.51 10.04
CA VAL A 161 -1.77 1.92 10.31
C VAL A 161 -1.73 2.83 11.54
N LYS A 162 -0.88 2.51 12.52
CA LYS A 162 -0.72 3.28 13.76
C LYS A 162 0.58 4.08 13.80
N LYS A 163 1.62 3.58 13.14
CA LYS A 163 2.93 4.20 13.09
C LYS A 163 3.56 4.03 11.73
N ILE A 164 4.22 5.07 11.24
CA ILE A 164 4.94 5.13 9.98
C ILE A 164 6.40 5.49 10.29
N ILE A 165 7.31 4.71 9.71
CA ILE A 165 8.75 5.00 9.71
C ILE A 165 9.18 5.03 8.25
N ALA A 166 9.56 6.19 7.74
CA ALA A 166 9.89 6.40 6.32
C ALA A 166 11.32 6.90 6.15
N GLY A 167 11.97 6.53 5.05
CA GLY A 167 13.30 7.02 4.70
C GLY A 167 13.32 8.44 4.13
N THR A 168 12.15 8.99 3.82
CA THR A 168 11.99 10.31 3.22
C THR A 168 10.66 10.95 3.64
N ASN A 169 10.66 12.27 3.73
CA ASN A 169 9.45 13.10 3.76
C ASN A 169 9.37 14.03 2.53
N PHE A 170 10.19 13.75 1.51
CA PHE A 170 10.30 14.46 0.23
C PHE A 170 10.80 15.91 0.31
N LYS A 171 11.37 16.34 1.44
CA LYS A 171 11.95 17.69 1.57
C LYS A 171 13.39 17.78 1.07
N GLU A 172 14.04 16.64 0.84
CA GLU A 172 15.43 16.54 0.38
C GLU A 172 15.57 16.41 -1.15
N ALA A 173 16.79 16.62 -1.65
CA ALA A 173 17.06 16.74 -3.08
C ALA A 173 17.02 15.42 -3.89
N ASN A 174 17.19 14.25 -3.24
CA ASN A 174 17.17 12.95 -3.92
C ASN A 174 16.41 11.90 -3.09
N PRO A 175 15.07 12.04 -2.99
CA PRO A 175 14.25 11.17 -2.16
C PRO A 175 14.11 9.76 -2.75
N SER A 176 14.33 9.57 -4.05
CA SER A 176 14.04 8.31 -4.75
C SER A 176 14.82 7.10 -4.23
N LYS A 177 16.07 7.27 -3.76
CA LYS A 177 16.83 6.17 -3.12
C LYS A 177 16.31 5.78 -1.74
N ASN A 178 15.56 6.69 -1.10
CA ASN A 178 15.05 6.58 0.25
C ASN A 178 13.52 6.46 0.29
N ASP A 179 12.88 6.25 -0.86
CA ASP A 179 11.43 6.13 -0.99
C ASP A 179 10.94 4.74 -0.53
N TRP A 180 11.15 4.49 0.75
CA TRP A 180 10.72 3.31 1.47
C TRP A 180 10.04 3.74 2.77
N ALA A 181 9.06 2.95 3.20
CA ALA A 181 8.44 3.08 4.50
C ALA A 181 8.12 1.70 5.06
N VAL A 182 8.21 1.59 6.38
CA VAL A 182 7.62 0.50 7.13
C VAL A 182 6.50 1.08 8.00
N VAL A 183 5.36 0.40 8.00
CA VAL A 183 4.18 0.81 8.77
C VAL A 183 3.81 -0.26 9.77
N LYS A 184 3.57 0.14 11.02
CA LYS A 184 3.04 -0.75 12.06
C LYS A 184 1.52 -0.71 11.99
N ILE A 185 0.91 -1.86 11.84
CA ILE A 185 -0.54 -2.04 11.79
C ILE A 185 -1.10 -2.50 13.14
N ASP A 186 -2.36 -2.22 13.42
CA ASP A 186 -3.03 -2.52 14.69
C ASP A 186 -3.39 -4.01 14.91
N LYS A 187 -3.21 -4.85 13.89
CA LYS A 187 -3.50 -6.27 13.91
C LYS A 187 -2.25 -7.08 13.57
N PRO A 188 -1.94 -8.18 14.29
CA PRO A 188 -0.78 -9.01 14.03
C PRO A 188 -1.02 -9.95 12.83
N LEU A 189 -1.35 -9.41 11.66
CA LEU A 189 -1.76 -10.16 10.47
C LEU A 189 -0.66 -11.09 9.94
N GLY A 190 0.61 -10.80 10.21
CA GLY A 190 1.72 -11.70 9.87
C GLY A 190 1.66 -13.05 10.58
N LYS A 191 0.95 -13.16 11.72
CA LYS A 191 0.65 -14.46 12.37
C LYS A 191 -0.36 -15.30 11.59
N LYS A 192 -1.30 -14.65 10.89
CA LYS A 192 -2.40 -15.30 10.16
C LYS A 192 -2.05 -15.57 8.70
N TYR A 193 -1.37 -14.63 8.05
CA TYR A 193 -1.06 -14.66 6.63
C TYR A 193 0.41 -15.03 6.32
N GLY A 194 1.25 -15.06 7.35
CA GLY A 194 2.70 -15.15 7.19
C GLY A 194 3.34 -13.82 6.83
N HIS A 195 4.66 -13.83 6.79
CA HIS A 195 5.43 -12.67 6.37
C HIS A 195 6.66 -13.09 5.56
N PHE A 196 7.10 -12.19 4.69
CA PHE A 196 8.33 -12.37 3.93
C PHE A 196 9.55 -12.19 4.84
N GLY A 197 10.65 -12.79 4.45
CA GLY A 197 11.97 -12.32 4.87
C GLY A 197 12.49 -11.28 3.89
N TRP A 198 13.63 -10.69 4.20
CA TRP A 198 14.37 -9.86 3.25
C TRP A 198 15.84 -10.25 3.22
N VAL A 199 16.47 -9.96 2.09
CA VAL A 199 17.91 -10.14 1.91
C VAL A 199 18.47 -9.01 1.07
N SER A 200 19.50 -8.34 1.57
CA SER A 200 20.25 -7.38 0.79
C SER A 200 21.21 -8.13 -0.14
N LEU A 201 20.90 -8.14 -1.44
CA LEU A 201 21.79 -8.72 -2.45
C LEU A 201 22.65 -7.62 -3.08
N PRO A 202 23.96 -7.88 -3.32
CA PRO A 202 24.75 -7.04 -4.19
C PRO A 202 24.13 -6.97 -5.59
N THR A 203 24.13 -5.78 -6.19
CA THR A 203 23.59 -5.58 -7.56
C THR A 203 24.27 -6.50 -8.57
N SER A 204 25.58 -6.70 -8.47
CA SER A 204 26.33 -7.63 -9.32
C SER A 204 25.82 -9.08 -9.23
N THR A 205 25.26 -9.50 -8.10
CA THR A 205 24.60 -10.80 -7.96
C THR A 205 23.27 -10.80 -8.71
N MET A 206 22.44 -9.78 -8.52
CA MET A 206 21.12 -9.69 -9.17
C MET A 206 21.24 -9.68 -10.70
N LEU A 207 22.22 -8.96 -11.25
CA LEU A 207 22.47 -8.89 -12.69
C LEU A 207 22.89 -10.24 -13.32
N LYS A 208 23.46 -11.16 -12.53
CA LYS A 208 23.84 -12.51 -12.99
C LYS A 208 22.65 -13.49 -13.04
N HIS A 209 21.48 -13.05 -12.58
CA HIS A 209 20.27 -13.87 -12.49
C HIS A 209 19.08 -13.22 -13.22
N PRO A 210 19.19 -12.95 -14.54
CA PRO A 210 18.07 -12.42 -15.30
C PRO A 210 16.90 -13.41 -15.29
N LYS A 211 15.68 -12.88 -15.32
CA LYS A 211 14.43 -13.64 -15.32
C LYS A 211 14.27 -14.62 -14.15
N LYS A 212 14.84 -14.29 -12.98
CA LYS A 212 14.75 -15.10 -11.75
C LYS A 212 13.90 -14.46 -10.66
N PHE A 213 13.43 -13.24 -10.86
CA PHE A 213 12.66 -12.52 -9.85
C PHE A 213 11.17 -12.52 -10.20
N ARG A 214 10.35 -12.26 -9.19
CA ARG A 214 8.91 -12.09 -9.34
C ARG A 214 8.50 -10.78 -8.71
N MET A 215 7.56 -10.08 -9.29
CA MET A 215 6.95 -8.89 -8.71
C MET A 215 5.46 -9.11 -8.53
N ILE A 216 4.92 -8.66 -7.41
CA ILE A 216 3.53 -8.92 -7.00
C ILE A 216 2.89 -7.65 -6.45
N GLY A 217 1.71 -7.30 -6.92
CA GLY A 217 0.90 -6.29 -6.24
C GLY A 217 -0.26 -5.71 -7.05
N TYR A 218 -0.81 -4.61 -6.55
CA TYR A 218 -2.12 -4.07 -6.91
C TYR A 218 -2.00 -2.92 -7.93
N SER A 219 -1.58 -3.26 -9.14
CA SER A 219 -1.57 -2.35 -10.28
C SER A 219 -2.98 -1.86 -10.64
N ARG A 220 -3.15 -0.56 -10.91
CA ARG A 220 -4.45 0.08 -11.22
C ARG A 220 -5.10 -0.40 -12.51
N ASP A 221 -4.34 -0.93 -13.45
CA ASP A 221 -4.81 -1.45 -14.74
C ASP A 221 -5.12 -2.95 -14.71
N PHE A 222 -4.82 -3.62 -13.59
CA PHE A 222 -4.94 -5.07 -13.47
C PHE A 222 -6.11 -5.44 -12.56
N PRO A 223 -6.98 -6.42 -12.91
CA PRO A 223 -6.93 -7.27 -14.10
C PRO A 223 -7.21 -6.52 -15.41
N THR A 224 -6.42 -6.82 -16.44
CA THR A 224 -6.62 -6.27 -17.79
C THR A 224 -7.81 -6.90 -18.50
N SER A 225 -8.29 -6.30 -19.59
CA SER A 225 -9.33 -6.89 -20.45
C SER A 225 -8.99 -8.31 -20.92
N GLU A 226 -7.71 -8.57 -21.23
CA GLU A 226 -7.18 -9.88 -21.59
C GLU A 226 -7.26 -10.87 -20.43
N THR A 227 -6.90 -10.40 -19.23
CA THR A 227 -7.03 -11.19 -17.99
C THR A 227 -8.48 -11.59 -17.76
N LEU A 228 -9.42 -10.66 -17.94
CA LEU A 228 -10.85 -10.89 -17.73
C LEU A 228 -11.46 -11.86 -18.75
N LYS A 229 -10.89 -11.99 -19.96
CA LYS A 229 -11.31 -13.03 -20.93
C LYS A 229 -11.03 -14.43 -20.40
N ALA A 230 -9.89 -14.64 -19.73
CA ALA A 230 -9.55 -15.93 -19.13
C ALA A 230 -10.17 -16.14 -17.74
N PHE A 231 -10.38 -15.04 -16.99
CA PHE A 231 -10.88 -15.05 -15.62
C PHE A 231 -12.13 -14.17 -15.46
N PRO A 232 -13.25 -14.49 -16.13
CA PRO A 232 -14.44 -13.63 -16.19
C PRO A 232 -15.19 -13.47 -14.86
N TYR A 233 -14.78 -14.20 -13.82
CA TYR A 233 -15.33 -14.09 -12.47
C TYR A 233 -14.68 -12.97 -11.63
N LEU A 234 -13.56 -12.38 -12.08
CA LEU A 234 -12.93 -11.22 -11.46
C LEU A 234 -13.71 -9.93 -11.77
N LYS A 235 -14.84 -9.75 -11.09
CA LYS A 235 -15.83 -8.69 -11.37
C LYS A 235 -15.70 -7.45 -10.48
N ALA A 236 -14.82 -7.46 -9.49
CA ALA A 236 -14.66 -6.33 -8.58
C ALA A 236 -14.08 -5.09 -9.26
N GLY A 237 -13.33 -5.27 -10.36
CA GLY A 237 -12.68 -4.20 -11.10
C GLY A 237 -11.15 -4.19 -10.92
N GLU A 238 -10.52 -3.22 -11.58
CA GLU A 238 -9.07 -3.06 -11.59
C GLU A 238 -8.54 -2.60 -10.20
N GLY A 239 -7.30 -2.96 -9.87
CA GLY A 239 -6.67 -2.69 -8.57
C GLY A 239 -7.24 -3.48 -7.39
N LEU A 240 -8.20 -4.38 -7.62
CA LEU A 240 -8.88 -5.18 -6.58
C LEU A 240 -8.52 -6.66 -6.60
N THR A 241 -7.57 -7.05 -7.45
CA THR A 241 -6.85 -8.32 -7.45
C THR A 241 -5.41 -8.03 -7.84
N ALA A 242 -4.43 -8.56 -7.11
CA ALA A 242 -3.03 -8.32 -7.47
C ALA A 242 -2.63 -9.08 -8.75
N GLY A 243 -1.73 -8.49 -9.52
CA GLY A 243 -1.01 -9.17 -10.60
C GLY A 243 0.32 -9.72 -10.11
N VAL A 244 0.79 -10.79 -10.75
CA VAL A 244 2.10 -11.41 -10.52
C VAL A 244 2.84 -11.51 -11.83
N HIS A 245 3.93 -10.77 -11.96
CA HIS A 245 4.88 -10.93 -13.06
C HIS A 245 5.97 -11.91 -12.62
N ASP A 246 6.00 -13.10 -13.23
CA ASP A 246 7.06 -14.09 -13.02
C ASP A 246 8.19 -13.92 -14.05
N GLY A 247 9.43 -14.03 -13.60
CA GLY A 247 10.57 -14.06 -14.51
C GLY A 247 11.02 -12.70 -15.01
N CYS A 248 10.90 -11.67 -14.17
CA CYS A 248 11.54 -10.37 -14.42
C CYS A 248 12.98 -10.32 -13.88
N SER A 249 13.70 -9.28 -14.28
CA SER A 249 15.14 -9.06 -14.16
C SER A 249 15.43 -7.70 -13.53
N ILE A 250 16.48 -7.64 -12.72
CA ILE A 250 17.15 -6.36 -12.42
C ILE A 250 18.11 -6.06 -13.58
N LEU A 251 18.10 -4.82 -14.07
CA LEU A 251 18.82 -4.40 -15.28
C LEU A 251 20.10 -3.62 -14.96
N LYS A 252 20.05 -2.70 -13.99
CA LYS A 252 21.19 -1.88 -13.55
C LYS A 252 20.90 -1.21 -12.20
N GLU A 253 21.92 -0.55 -11.65
CA GLU A 253 21.81 0.41 -10.54
C GLU A 253 22.33 1.77 -11.01
N GLU A 254 21.61 2.83 -10.66
CA GLU A 254 21.94 4.21 -11.00
C GLU A 254 21.50 5.13 -9.86
N ASN A 255 22.43 5.94 -9.33
CA ASN A 255 22.17 6.87 -8.22
C ASN A 255 21.56 6.23 -6.96
N GLY A 256 21.88 4.95 -6.70
CA GLY A 256 21.38 4.19 -5.55
C GLY A 256 20.02 3.53 -5.76
N SER A 257 19.38 3.73 -6.91
CA SER A 257 18.14 3.06 -7.31
C SER A 257 18.42 1.94 -8.31
N LEU A 258 17.69 0.84 -8.21
CA LEU A 258 17.73 -0.24 -9.19
C LEU A 258 16.80 0.09 -10.36
N SER A 259 17.05 -0.51 -11.53
CA SER A 259 16.01 -0.64 -12.56
C SER A 259 15.67 -2.08 -12.91
N HIS A 260 14.45 -2.31 -13.38
CA HIS A 260 13.91 -3.64 -13.70
C HIS A 260 12.94 -3.60 -14.89
N ASP A 261 12.65 -4.79 -15.43
CA ASP A 261 11.75 -5.03 -16.57
C ASP A 261 10.40 -5.67 -16.18
N CYS A 262 10.07 -5.76 -14.88
CA CYS A 262 8.78 -6.28 -14.44
C CYS A 262 7.63 -5.36 -14.90
N ASP A 263 6.52 -5.93 -15.38
CA ASP A 263 5.32 -5.20 -15.81
C ASP A 263 4.63 -4.52 -14.61
N THR A 264 4.32 -3.23 -14.74
CA THR A 264 3.76 -2.38 -13.67
C THR A 264 2.94 -1.24 -14.26
N THR A 265 2.02 -0.71 -13.44
CA THR A 265 1.46 0.63 -13.57
C THR A 265 1.21 1.20 -12.18
N GLY A 266 0.82 2.48 -12.09
CA GLY A 266 0.46 3.12 -10.81
C GLY A 266 -0.43 2.23 -9.92
N GLY A 267 -0.17 2.25 -8.61
CA GLY A 267 -0.75 1.31 -7.64
C GLY A 267 0.17 0.15 -7.27
N SER A 268 1.12 -0.20 -8.15
CA SER A 268 2.21 -1.15 -7.87
C SER A 268 3.33 -0.59 -6.97
N SER A 269 3.21 0.67 -6.55
CA SER A 269 4.14 1.27 -5.61
C SER A 269 4.17 0.44 -4.34
N GLY A 270 5.35 -0.03 -3.94
CA GLY A 270 5.52 -0.92 -2.80
C GLY A 270 5.39 -2.41 -3.14
N ASP A 271 5.26 -2.77 -4.43
CA ASP A 271 5.32 -4.17 -4.85
C ASP A 271 6.68 -4.76 -4.46
N PRO A 272 6.73 -5.85 -3.70
CA PRO A 272 7.98 -6.52 -3.46
C PRO A 272 8.46 -7.21 -4.73
N ILE A 273 9.73 -7.00 -5.05
CA ILE A 273 10.47 -7.85 -5.97
C ILE A 273 11.10 -8.96 -5.12
N VAL A 274 10.69 -10.20 -5.38
CA VAL A 274 11.06 -11.36 -4.56
C VAL A 274 11.95 -12.36 -5.29
N ALA A 275 12.85 -12.96 -4.53
CA ALA A 275 13.64 -14.12 -4.93
C ALA A 275 13.26 -15.33 -4.07
N GLN A 276 13.23 -16.51 -4.69
CA GLN A 276 13.08 -17.78 -3.97
C GLN A 276 14.46 -18.36 -3.68
N ILE A 277 14.84 -18.44 -2.41
CA ILE A 277 16.14 -18.93 -1.95
C ILE A 277 15.89 -20.16 -1.07
N LYS A 278 16.37 -21.32 -1.51
CA LYS A 278 16.17 -22.62 -0.81
C LYS A 278 14.70 -22.88 -0.46
N GLY A 279 13.78 -22.61 -1.41
CA GLY A 279 12.34 -22.81 -1.25
C GLY A 279 11.61 -21.77 -0.40
N LYS A 280 12.31 -20.72 0.07
CA LYS A 280 11.75 -19.64 0.88
C LYS A 280 11.75 -18.32 0.12
N TYR A 281 10.81 -17.44 0.43
CA TYR A 281 10.62 -16.18 -0.28
C TYR A 281 11.25 -15.01 0.47
N TYR A 282 12.09 -14.26 -0.24
CA TYR A 282 12.77 -13.07 0.29
C TYR A 282 12.51 -11.87 -0.62
N ILE A 283 12.18 -10.74 -0.02
CA ILE A 283 12.17 -9.44 -0.69
C ILE A 283 13.63 -9.02 -0.91
N ILE A 284 13.95 -8.63 -2.15
CA ILE A 284 15.29 -8.16 -2.55
C ILE A 284 15.30 -6.69 -2.97
N ALA A 285 14.15 -6.17 -3.40
CA ALA A 285 13.94 -4.80 -3.82
C ALA A 285 12.44 -4.45 -3.72
N LEU A 286 12.13 -3.17 -3.77
CA LEU A 286 10.78 -2.65 -3.69
C LEU A 286 10.50 -1.79 -4.92
N ASN A 287 9.49 -2.12 -5.73
CA ASN A 287 9.08 -1.29 -6.86
C ASN A 287 8.72 0.12 -6.38
N ASN A 288 9.05 1.13 -7.18
CA ASN A 288 8.89 2.54 -6.82
C ASN A 288 8.15 3.31 -7.91
N ALA A 289 8.67 3.32 -9.15
CA ALA A 289 8.15 4.20 -10.19
C ALA A 289 8.44 3.68 -11.60
N GLU A 290 7.55 3.98 -12.54
CA GLU A 290 7.76 3.80 -13.97
C GLU A 290 8.59 4.95 -14.57
N ARG A 291 9.48 4.63 -15.52
CA ARG A 291 10.16 5.64 -16.33
C ARG A 291 9.72 5.59 -17.78
N PHE A 292 9.43 6.76 -18.32
CA PHE A 292 9.08 6.96 -19.71
C PHE A 292 10.11 7.87 -20.40
N ASP A 293 10.26 7.71 -21.70
CA ASP A 293 11.01 8.66 -22.52
C ASP A 293 10.20 9.92 -22.79
N MET A 294 10.79 10.88 -23.51
CA MET A 294 10.15 12.15 -23.82
C MET A 294 8.89 12.00 -24.72
N TYR A 295 8.68 10.83 -25.31
CA TYR A 295 7.52 10.50 -26.13
C TYR A 295 6.47 9.67 -25.38
N GLY A 296 6.67 9.45 -24.07
CA GLY A 296 5.77 8.66 -23.24
C GLY A 296 5.93 7.15 -23.42
N LYS A 297 6.99 6.68 -24.07
CA LYS A 297 7.26 5.25 -24.21
C LYS A 297 7.94 4.72 -22.94
N PRO A 298 7.51 3.58 -22.38
CA PRO A 298 8.18 2.95 -21.25
C PRO A 298 9.66 2.66 -21.56
N ILE A 299 10.56 3.01 -20.63
CA ILE A 299 12.00 2.73 -20.71
C ILE A 299 12.35 1.54 -19.81
N ASP A 300 12.16 1.73 -18.50
CA ASP A 300 12.40 0.77 -17.43
C ASP A 300 11.60 1.20 -16.21
N ASN A 301 11.60 0.36 -15.18
CA ASN A 301 11.00 0.68 -13.88
C ASN A 301 12.09 0.87 -12.84
N ARG A 302 11.82 1.64 -11.79
CA ARG A 302 12.75 1.92 -10.68
C ARG A 302 12.34 1.15 -9.45
N ALA A 303 13.33 0.65 -8.72
CA ALA A 303 13.14 0.00 -7.43
C ALA A 303 14.14 0.49 -6.38
N VAL A 304 13.70 0.46 -5.12
CA VAL A 304 14.49 0.78 -3.93
C VAL A 304 15.15 -0.49 -3.39
N LYS A 305 16.41 -0.38 -2.96
CA LYS A 305 17.16 -1.47 -2.33
C LYS A 305 16.68 -1.68 -0.90
N VAL A 306 16.62 -2.92 -0.43
CA VAL A 306 16.13 -3.25 0.92
C VAL A 306 17.19 -3.27 2.03
N SER A 307 18.42 -2.80 1.75
CA SER A 307 19.51 -2.75 2.74
C SER A 307 19.20 -1.88 3.97
N PHE A 308 18.23 -0.97 3.88
CA PHE A 308 17.79 -0.18 5.03
C PHE A 308 17.10 -1.04 6.10
N LEU A 309 16.47 -2.15 5.71
CA LEU A 309 15.82 -3.06 6.67
C LEU A 309 16.84 -3.68 7.62
N ASP A 310 18.04 -4.02 7.15
CA ASP A 310 19.07 -4.57 8.03
C ASP A 310 19.44 -3.56 9.13
N ARG A 311 19.55 -2.27 8.77
CA ARG A 311 19.77 -1.19 9.76
C ARG A 311 18.61 -1.04 10.74
N LEU A 312 17.37 -0.96 10.25
CA LEU A 312 16.18 -0.78 11.08
C LEU A 312 15.94 -1.92 12.07
N PHE A 313 16.38 -3.14 11.74
CA PHE A 313 16.18 -4.34 12.56
C PHE A 313 17.48 -4.80 13.25
N GLY A 314 18.53 -3.96 13.23
CA GLY A 314 19.79 -4.25 13.92
C GLY A 314 20.56 -5.46 13.37
N ARG A 315 20.31 -5.85 12.12
CA ARG A 315 21.03 -6.92 11.41
C ARG A 315 22.28 -6.30 10.77
N ARG A 316 23.44 -6.96 10.95
CA ARG A 316 24.71 -6.57 10.34
C ARG A 316 25.09 -7.54 9.23
#